data_AF-A0A329TZT9-F1
#
_entry.id   AF-A0A329TZT9-F1
#
_cell.length_a   1.000
_cell.length_b   1.000
_cell.length_c   1.000
_cell.angle_alpha   90.00
_cell.angle_beta   90.00
_cell.angle_gamma   90.00
#
_symmetry.space_group_name_H-M   'P 1'
#
loop_
_entity.id
_entity.type
_entity.pdbx_description
1 polymer ?
#
loop_
_entity_poly.entity_id
_entity_poly.type
_entity_poly.pdbx_seq_one_letter_code
_entity_poly.pdbx_strand_id
1 'polypeptide(L)' 'MKKYGYFDEAEDSYTVGYYQRDNYCFAVKDSFPRITKDAVPLGVADLTYRVSIMSCMPYAQDTQLVLELLKGGS' A
#
# COMPACT_ATOMS: atom_id res chain seq x y z
N MET A 1 -25.04 9.02 23.51
CA MET A 1 -23.84 8.63 22.76
C MET A 1 -24.04 7.19 22.26
N LYS A 2 -24.55 6.99 21.04
CA LYS A 2 -24.63 5.66 20.41
C LYS A 2 -23.47 5.52 19.43
N LYS A 3 -22.56 4.62 19.78
CA LYS A 3 -21.29 4.32 19.13
C LYS A 3 -21.60 3.21 18.12
N TYR A 4 -21.86 3.57 16.87
CA TYR A 4 -22.09 2.71 15.70
C TYR A 4 -23.07 1.53 15.90
N GLY A 5 -24.26 1.61 15.29
CA GLY A 5 -25.22 0.50 15.22
C GLY A 5 -25.53 0.15 13.76
N TYR A 6 -25.71 -1.14 13.51
CA TYR A 6 -26.29 -1.66 12.27
C TYR A 6 -27.82 -1.53 12.35
N PHE A 7 -28.45 -1.06 11.28
CA PHE A 7 -29.91 -0.94 11.17
C PHE A 7 -30.40 -1.94 10.14
N ASP A 8 -31.19 -2.91 10.58
CA ASP A 8 -31.69 -4.00 9.74
C ASP A 8 -32.56 -3.44 8.59
N GLU A 9 -33.25 -2.32 8.81
CA GLU A 9 -34.10 -1.66 7.79
C GLU A 9 -33.29 -1.01 6.66
N ALA A 10 -31.97 -0.90 6.80
CA ALA A 10 -31.07 -0.32 5.81
C ALA A 10 -30.06 -1.33 5.26
N GLU A 11 -30.28 -2.63 5.46
CA GLU A 11 -29.41 -3.74 4.98
C GLU A 11 -29.03 -3.58 3.50
N ASP A 12 -30.00 -3.26 2.63
CA ASP A 12 -29.78 -3.02 1.20
C ASP A 12 -28.84 -1.83 0.91
N SER A 13 -28.72 -0.88 1.84
CA SER A 13 -27.81 0.28 1.74
C SER A 13 -26.40 -0.03 2.22
N TYR A 14 -26.21 -1.13 2.95
CA TYR A 14 -24.90 -1.63 3.39
C TYR A 14 -24.29 -2.65 2.39
N THR A 15 -24.81 -2.71 1.16
CA THR A 15 -24.33 -3.57 0.06
C THR A 15 -22.98 -3.13 -0.52
N VAL A 16 -22.52 -1.92 -0.20
CA VAL A 16 -21.26 -1.38 -0.74
C VAL A 16 -20.12 -1.82 0.17
N GLY A 17 -19.48 -2.94 -0.20
CA GLY A 17 -18.23 -3.38 0.40
C GLY A 17 -17.09 -2.37 0.21
N TYR A 18 -15.87 -2.78 0.54
CA TYR A 18 -14.71 -1.91 0.35
C TYR A 18 -14.43 -1.68 -1.14
N TYR A 19 -14.50 -0.42 -1.57
CA TYR A 19 -14.04 0.00 -2.89
C TYR A 19 -12.58 0.44 -2.81
N GLN A 20 -11.73 -0.16 -3.63
CA GLN A 20 -10.34 0.26 -3.76
C GLN A 20 -10.28 1.63 -4.44
N ARG A 21 -10.01 2.68 -3.66
CA ARG A 21 -10.02 4.06 -4.15
C ARG A 21 -8.85 4.36 -5.08
N ASP A 22 -7.66 3.96 -4.68
CA ASP A 22 -6.41 4.28 -5.37
C ASP A 22 -5.50 3.06 -5.43
N ASN A 23 -4.78 2.92 -6.54
CA ASN A 23 -3.71 1.95 -6.73
C ASN A 23 -2.42 2.69 -7.03
N TYR A 24 -1.36 2.35 -6.30
CA TYR A 24 -0.04 2.92 -6.54
C TYR A 24 0.97 1.81 -6.84
N CYS A 25 1.76 2.00 -7.89
CA CYS A 25 2.94 1.23 -8.16
C CYS A 25 4.16 2.09 -7.82
N PHE A 26 5.17 1.54 -7.14
CA PHE A 26 6.37 2.29 -6.77
C PHE A 26 7.64 1.55 -7.20
N ALA A 27 8.61 2.30 -7.73
CA ALA A 27 9.93 1.77 -8.02
C ALA A 27 10.75 1.63 -6.73
N VAL A 28 10.92 0.40 -6.25
CA VAL A 28 11.70 0.10 -5.04
C VAL A 28 13.19 -0.01 -5.37
N LYS A 29 13.87 1.13 -5.37
CA LYS A 29 15.31 1.26 -5.64
C LYS A 29 16.01 2.06 -4.53
N ASP A 30 17.28 2.40 -4.74
CA ASP A 30 18.04 3.21 -3.80
C ASP A 30 17.30 4.52 -3.49
N SER A 31 17.38 4.94 -2.22
CA SER A 31 16.64 6.07 -1.63
C SER A 31 15.13 5.86 -1.38
N PHE A 32 14.52 4.78 -1.90
CA PHE A 32 13.14 4.43 -1.53
C PHE A 32 13.04 4.24 -0.01
N PRO A 33 11.98 4.72 0.66
CA PRO A 33 11.83 4.61 2.11
C PRO A 33 11.58 3.15 2.53
N ARG A 34 12.67 2.37 2.65
CA ARG A 34 12.68 0.99 3.13
C ARG A 34 13.81 0.79 4.14
N ILE A 35 13.65 -0.23 4.97
CA ILE A 35 14.75 -0.74 5.78
C ILE A 35 15.55 -1.73 4.93
N THR A 36 16.87 -1.53 4.86
CA THR A 36 17.81 -2.47 4.26
C THR A 36 18.60 -3.19 5.36
N LYS A 37 19.29 -4.28 5.03
CA LYS A 37 20.11 -5.02 5.98
C LYS A 37 21.17 -4.14 6.65
N ASP A 38 21.74 -3.20 5.91
CA ASP A 38 22.78 -2.30 6.42
C ASP A 38 22.27 -1.35 7.52
N ALA A 39 20.96 -1.08 7.55
CA ALA A 39 20.32 -0.26 8.57
C ALA A 39 19.91 -1.07 9.82
N VAL A 40 19.97 -2.41 9.77
CA VAL A 40 19.56 -3.28 10.89
C VAL A 40 20.77 -3.57 11.77
N PRO A 41 20.72 -3.24 13.09
CA PRO A 41 21.80 -3.56 14.01
C PRO A 41 22.07 -5.07 14.10
N LEU A 42 23.33 -5.44 14.33
CA LEU A 42 23.72 -6.83 14.53
C LEU A 42 22.97 -7.45 15.71
N GLY A 43 22.48 -8.68 15.53
CA GLY A 43 21.73 -9.42 16.54
C GLY A 43 20.22 -9.15 16.55
N VAL A 44 19.71 -8.20 15.75
CA VAL A 44 18.26 -8.03 15.56
C VAL A 44 17.77 -9.03 14.52
N ALA A 45 17.02 -10.03 14.99
CA ALA A 45 16.46 -11.09 14.14
C ALA A 45 14.97 -10.86 13.79
N ASP A 46 14.27 -10.02 14.56
CA ASP A 46 12.86 -9.70 14.37
C ASP A 46 12.66 -8.18 14.43
N LEU A 47 11.86 -7.65 13.50
CA LEU A 47 11.61 -6.23 13.33
C LEU A 47 10.21 -6.00 12.75
N THR A 48 9.46 -5.11 13.39
CA THR A 48 8.25 -4.50 12.83
C THR A 48 8.54 -3.04 12.51
N TYR A 49 8.26 -2.61 11.28
CA TYR A 49 8.40 -1.22 10.87
C TYR A 49 7.19 -0.73 10.08
N ARG A 50 7.04 0.60 10.01
CA ARG A 50 5.97 1.27 9.28
C ARG A 50 6.57 2.22 8.26
N VAL A 51 5.96 2.28 7.08
CA VAL A 51 6.33 3.21 6.01
C VAL A 51 5.10 4.05 5.68
N SER A 52 5.30 5.36 5.54
CA SER A 52 4.26 6.26 5.07
C SER A 52 4.15 6.17 3.55
N ILE A 53 2.95 5.96 3.03
CA ILE A 53 2.69 5.98 1.57
C ILE A 53 3.09 7.33 0.98
N MET A 54 2.89 8.44 1.71
CA MET A 54 3.30 9.77 1.25
C MET A 54 4.80 9.88 0.98
N SER A 55 5.62 9.18 1.77
CA SER A 55 7.07 9.14 1.56
C SER A 55 7.46 8.33 0.31
N CYS A 56 6.59 7.45 -0.16
CA CYS A 56 6.78 6.64 -1.37
C CYS A 56 6.39 7.38 -2.65
N MET A 57 5.57 8.44 -2.56
CA MET A 57 5.03 9.15 -3.73
C MET A 57 6.08 9.63 -4.75
N PRO A 58 7.28 10.11 -4.37
CA PRO A 58 8.32 10.47 -5.33
C PRO A 58 8.81 9.30 -6.20
N TYR A 59 8.51 8.07 -5.81
CA TYR A 59 8.90 6.84 -6.50
C TYR A 59 7.74 6.22 -7.28
N ALA A 60 6.58 6.88 -7.36
CA ALA A 60 5.41 6.38 -8.06
C ALA A 60 5.73 6.12 -9.54
N GLN A 61 5.20 5.03 -10.07
CA GLN A 61 5.30 4.62 -11.46
C GLN A 61 3.90 4.46 -12.05
N ASP A 62 3.79 4.68 -13.35
CA ASP A 62 2.57 4.35 -14.08
C ASP A 62 2.36 2.83 -14.04
N THR A 63 1.21 2.42 -13.50
CA THR A 63 0.92 1.00 -13.32
C THR A 63 0.71 0.28 -14.64
N GLN A 64 0.16 0.94 -15.67
CA GLN A 64 -0.04 0.34 -16.99
C GLN A 64 1.31 0.11 -17.67
N LEU A 65 2.21 1.08 -17.62
CA LEU A 65 3.57 0.92 -18.19
C LEU A 65 4.32 -0.24 -17.52
N VAL A 66 4.23 -0.34 -16.19
CA VAL A 66 4.85 -1.46 -15.46
C VAL A 66 4.24 -2.80 -15.89
N LEU A 67 2.92 -2.88 -16.05
CA LEU A 67 2.26 -4.10 -16.50
C LEU A 67 2.63 -4.48 -17.94
N GLU A 68 2.81 -3.50 -18.83
CA GLU A 68 3.27 -3.72 -20.20
C GLU A 68 4.70 -4.27 -20.23
N LEU A 69 5.61 -3.65 -19.46
CA LEU A 69 7.00 -4.14 -19.29
C LEU A 69 7.04 -5.58 -18.76
N LEU A 70 6.23 -5.89 -17.74
CA LEU A 70 6.16 -7.24 -17.16
C LEU A 70 5.58 -8.29 -18.14
N LYS A 71 4.78 -7.86 -19.12
CA LYS A 71 4.27 -8.72 -20.20
C LYS A 71 5.28 -8.89 -21.35
N GLY A 72 6.46 -8.26 -21.27
CA GLY A 72 7.50 -8.31 -22.30
C GLY A 72 7.35 -7.26 -23.39
N GLY A 73 6.61 -6.17 -23.14
CA GLY A 73 6.60 -5.00 -24.01
C GLY A 73 7.94 -4.26 -23.92
N SER A 74 8.55 -4.00 -25.08
CA SER A 74 9.84 -3.30 -25.24
C SER A 74 9.70 -1.78 -25.19
#